data_AF-A0A8J8A280-F1
#
_entry.id   AF-A0A8J8A280-F1
#
_cell.length_a   1.000
_cell.length_b   1.000
_cell.length_c   1.000
_cell.angle_alpha   90.00
_cell.angle_beta   90.00
_cell.angle_gamma   90.00
#
_symmetry.space_group_name_H-M   'P 1'
#
loop_
_entity.id
_entity.type
_entity.pdbx_description
1 polymer ?
#
loop_
_entity_poly.entity_id
_entity_poly.type
_entity_poly.pdbx_seq_one_letter_code
_entity_poly.pdbx_strand_id
1 'polypeptide(L)'
;MGYLSLTHDQQALLYLLHAYTGDSRGEFLWVKELHLNALIYYLITQGVFKEYDYAPSLITFHGIKMYAKISQEALWDLERFRRIGMVQKLKLSNKYYDDVGAYRLHNGISKISVLVSDEVIEEVENAITCGGGYLTVTITEHKKKSRTVLDAYLKCPNGKRMRINFFDVKRVEYSSKTYLPGGL
;
A
#
# COMPACT_ATOMS: atom_id res chain seq x y z
N MET A 1 25.30 18.45 -4.48
CA MET A 1 24.03 17.69 -4.36
C MET A 1 24.07 16.97 -3.03
N GLY A 2 23.27 17.39 -2.05
CA GLY A 2 23.23 16.73 -0.75
C GLY A 2 22.72 15.29 -0.90
N TYR A 3 23.42 14.32 -0.31
CA TYR A 3 22.95 12.94 -0.23
C TYR A 3 21.58 12.93 0.44
N LEU A 4 20.55 12.50 -0.28
CA LEU A 4 19.21 12.35 0.26
C LEU A 4 19.25 11.15 1.21
N SER A 5 19.46 11.38 2.51
CA SER A 5 19.34 10.32 3.51
C SER A 5 17.86 9.96 3.64
N LEU A 6 17.50 8.76 3.19
CA LEU A 6 16.16 8.21 3.29
C LEU A 6 15.98 7.50 4.63
N THR A 7 14.81 7.65 5.26
CA THR A 7 14.44 6.86 6.44
C THR A 7 14.30 5.38 6.08
N HIS A 8 14.29 4.48 7.08
CA HIS A 8 14.05 3.05 6.85
C HIS A 8 12.74 2.82 6.06
N ASP A 9 11.64 3.44 6.48
CA ASP A 9 10.35 3.28 5.81
C ASP A 9 10.33 3.82 4.37
N GLN A 10 11.05 4.91 4.10
CA GLN A 10 11.22 5.45 2.76
C GLN A 10 11.99 4.49 1.87
N GLN A 11 13.06 3.88 2.39
CA GLN A 11 13.83 2.85 1.70
C GLN A 11 12.96 1.61 1.42
N ALA A 12 12.23 1.13 2.42
CA ALA A 12 11.35 -0.03 2.31
C ALA A 12 10.23 0.19 1.27
N LEU A 13 9.64 1.38 1.24
CA LEU A 13 8.61 1.76 0.26
C LEU A 13 9.16 1.82 -1.17
N LEU A 14 10.35 2.38 -1.37
CA LEU A 14 11.01 2.40 -2.68
C LEU A 14 11.36 0.99 -3.16
N TYR A 15 11.88 0.15 -2.25
CA TYR A 15 12.20 -1.23 -2.59
C TYR A 15 10.95 -2.05 -2.89
N LEU A 16 9.86 -1.85 -2.15
CA LEU A 16 8.57 -2.47 -2.46
C LEU A 16 8.10 -2.10 -3.88
N LEU A 17 8.18 -0.82 -4.26
CA LEU A 17 7.88 -0.43 -5.64
C LEU A 17 8.84 -1.09 -6.64
N HIS A 18 10.13 -1.17 -6.32
CA HIS A 18 11.11 -1.85 -7.16
C HIS A 18 10.74 -3.32 -7.41
N ALA A 19 10.41 -4.07 -6.36
CA ALA A 19 10.04 -5.49 -6.49
C ALA A 19 8.82 -5.70 -7.40
N TYR A 20 7.82 -4.81 -7.34
CA TYR A 20 6.57 -4.98 -8.09
C TYR A 20 6.53 -4.26 -9.45
N THR A 21 7.47 -3.36 -9.72
CA THR A 21 7.50 -2.56 -10.97
C THR A 21 8.83 -2.61 -11.71
N GLY A 22 9.83 -3.26 -11.12
CA GLY A 22 11.18 -3.39 -11.65
C GLY A 22 11.27 -4.31 -12.87
N ASP A 23 12.31 -4.05 -13.65
CA ASP A 23 12.57 -4.56 -15.00
C ASP A 23 13.04 -6.03 -15.05
N SER A 24 12.38 -6.93 -14.32
CA SER A 24 12.74 -8.36 -14.36
C SER A 24 12.37 -9.03 -15.71
N ARG A 25 11.63 -8.36 -16.60
CA ARG A 25 11.12 -8.93 -17.86
C ARG A 25 11.16 -8.01 -19.09
N GLY A 26 11.82 -6.85 -19.04
CA GLY A 26 11.81 -5.89 -20.16
C GLY A 26 10.52 -5.07 -20.29
N GLU A 27 9.55 -5.27 -19.39
CA GLU A 27 8.30 -4.52 -19.35
C GLU A 27 8.15 -3.81 -18.00
N PHE A 28 8.04 -2.48 -18.04
CA PHE A 28 7.75 -1.67 -16.85
C PHE A 28 6.31 -1.90 -16.40
N LEU A 29 6.15 -2.62 -15.29
CA LEU A 29 4.84 -2.89 -14.71
C LEU A 29 4.36 -1.73 -13.83
N TRP A 30 3.04 -1.56 -13.74
CA TRP A 30 2.41 -0.60 -12.84
C TRP A 30 1.72 -1.36 -11.71
N VAL A 31 1.95 -0.95 -10.46
CA VAL A 31 1.20 -1.48 -9.31
C VAL A 31 -0.02 -0.58 -9.04
N LYS A 32 -1.21 -1.17 -9.01
CA LYS A 32 -2.44 -0.43 -8.69
C LYS A 32 -2.38 0.11 -7.26
N GLU A 33 -2.78 1.35 -7.05
CA GLU A 33 -2.72 2.06 -5.75
C GLU A 33 -3.37 1.25 -4.62
N LEU A 34 -4.56 0.69 -4.87
CA LEU A 34 -5.24 -0.10 -3.85
C LEU A 34 -4.50 -1.40 -3.49
N HIS A 35 -3.79 -2.00 -4.46
CA HIS A 35 -2.98 -3.20 -4.22
C HIS A 35 -1.69 -2.84 -3.47
N LEU A 36 -1.07 -1.71 -3.82
CA LEU A 36 0.08 -1.17 -3.11
C LEU A 36 -0.28 -0.86 -1.65
N ASN A 37 -1.41 -0.18 -1.40
CA ASN A 37 -1.87 0.12 -0.04
C ASN A 37 -2.13 -1.15 0.77
N ALA A 38 -2.66 -2.21 0.15
CA ALA A 38 -2.84 -3.50 0.80
C ALA A 38 -1.51 -4.18 1.17
N LEU A 39 -0.48 -4.07 0.33
CA LEU A 39 0.88 -4.54 0.63
C LEU A 39 1.52 -3.73 1.75
N ILE A 40 1.39 -2.39 1.72
CA ILE A 40 1.90 -1.49 2.76
C ILE A 40 1.27 -1.85 4.11
N TYR A 41 -0.06 -1.97 4.15
CA TYR A 41 -0.77 -2.42 5.35
C TYR A 41 -0.23 -3.75 5.88
N TYR A 42 -0.05 -4.73 5.00
CA TYR A 42 0.50 -6.02 5.39
C TYR A 42 1.90 -5.87 6.01
N LEU A 43 2.81 -5.13 5.36
CA LEU A 43 4.17 -4.92 5.85
C LEU A 43 4.22 -4.13 7.17
N ILE A 44 3.31 -3.19 7.39
CA ILE A 44 3.13 -2.55 8.70
C ILE A 44 2.76 -3.61 9.74
N THR A 45 1.81 -4.50 9.45
CA THR A 45 1.44 -5.58 10.39
C THR A 45 2.52 -6.63 10.61
N GLN A 46 3.52 -6.72 9.71
CA GLN A 46 4.69 -7.57 9.89
C GLN A 46 5.85 -6.86 10.61
N GLY A 47 5.71 -5.57 10.94
CA GLY A 47 6.77 -4.78 11.59
C GLY A 47 7.95 -4.43 10.68
N VAL A 48 7.77 -4.55 9.36
CA VAL A 48 8.79 -4.18 8.37
C VAL A 48 8.89 -2.66 8.30
N PHE A 49 7.76 -1.96 8.17
CA PHE A 49 7.73 -0.51 8.38
C PHE A 49 7.80 -0.22 9.88
N LYS A 50 8.71 0.67 10.28
CA LYS A 50 9.03 0.99 11.67
C LYS A 50 8.15 2.10 12.24
N GLU A 51 7.88 3.12 11.45
CA GLU A 51 7.17 4.33 11.89
C GLU A 51 5.82 4.52 11.19
N TYR A 52 5.61 3.92 10.01
CA TYR A 52 4.31 3.98 9.35
C TYR A 52 3.22 3.29 10.17
N ASP A 53 2.10 3.99 10.36
CA ASP A 53 0.88 3.42 10.90
C ASP A 53 -0.20 3.31 9.81
N TYR A 54 -1.40 2.89 10.19
CA TYR A 54 -2.55 2.92 9.30
C TYR A 54 -3.80 3.40 10.02
N ALA A 55 -4.65 4.12 9.27
CA ALA A 55 -5.96 4.54 9.74
C ALA A 55 -7.07 4.15 8.75
N PRO A 56 -8.30 3.93 9.22
CA PRO A 56 -9.46 3.80 8.34
C PRO A 56 -9.62 5.03 7.43
N SER A 57 -9.57 4.80 6.12
CA SER A 57 -9.72 5.82 5.09
C SER A 57 -10.82 5.44 4.12
N LEU A 58 -11.68 6.39 3.78
CA LEU A 58 -12.77 6.17 2.82
C LEU A 58 -12.19 6.08 1.40
N ILE A 59 -12.50 5.00 0.70
CA ILE A 59 -12.12 4.76 -0.69
C ILE A 59 -13.37 4.47 -1.55
N THR A 60 -13.21 4.60 -2.85
CA THR A 60 -14.18 4.12 -3.85
C THR A 60 -13.57 2.98 -4.64
N PHE A 61 -14.29 1.87 -4.75
CA PHE A 61 -13.90 0.73 -5.59
C PHE A 61 -15.11 0.24 -6.38
N HIS A 62 -15.04 0.33 -7.71
CA HIS A 62 -16.13 -0.01 -8.63
C HIS A 62 -17.46 0.71 -8.28
N GLY A 63 -17.38 2.02 -8.00
CA GLY A 63 -18.52 2.85 -7.58
C GLY A 63 -18.99 2.63 -6.15
N ILE A 64 -18.36 1.73 -5.38
CA ILE A 64 -18.76 1.41 -4.00
C ILE A 64 -17.84 2.11 -3.01
N LYS A 65 -18.44 2.91 -2.12
CA LYS A 65 -17.72 3.56 -1.02
C LYS A 65 -17.52 2.60 0.14
N MET A 66 -16.29 2.50 0.64
CA MET A 66 -15.96 1.70 1.82
C MET A 66 -14.69 2.16 2.49
N TYR A 67 -14.42 1.65 3.69
CA TYR A 67 -13.20 1.98 4.41
C TYR A 67 -12.12 0.92 4.17
N ALA A 68 -10.89 1.38 4.01
CA ALA A 68 -9.69 0.56 3.97
C ALA A 68 -8.64 1.14 4.92
N LYS A 69 -7.75 0.29 5.44
CA LYS A 69 -6.66 0.70 6.33
C LYS A 69 -5.48 1.22 5.52
N ILE A 70 -5.30 2.53 5.48
CA ILE A 70 -4.29 3.20 4.64
C ILE A 70 -3.34 4.00 5.54
N SER A 71 -2.05 3.93 5.24
CA SER A 71 -1.01 4.78 5.87
C SER A 71 -0.98 6.14 5.19
N GLN A 72 -1.08 7.22 5.98
CA GLN A 72 -0.97 8.57 5.45
C GLN A 72 0.49 8.94 5.17
N GLU A 73 1.40 8.45 5.99
CA GLU A 73 2.85 8.58 5.86
C GLU A 73 3.31 8.00 4.52
N ALA A 74 2.89 6.77 4.21
CA ALA A 74 3.24 6.14 2.94
C ALA A 74 2.69 6.92 1.73
N LEU A 75 1.47 7.46 1.82
CA LEU A 75 0.91 8.31 0.77
C LEU A 75 1.69 9.62 0.60
N TRP A 76 2.11 10.25 1.70
CA TRP A 76 2.92 11.46 1.67
C TRP A 76 4.30 11.20 1.08
N ASP A 77 4.92 10.07 1.39
CA ASP A 77 6.21 9.69 0.84
C ASP A 77 6.12 9.29 -0.63
N LEU A 78 5.06 8.59 -1.06
CA LEU A 78 4.78 8.38 -2.49
C LEU A 78 4.67 9.72 -3.25
N GLU A 79 3.97 10.71 -2.69
CA GLU A 79 3.84 12.03 -3.30
C GLU A 79 5.15 12.82 -3.27
N ARG A 80 5.94 12.70 -2.20
CA ARG A 80 7.30 13.26 -2.13
C ARG A 80 8.18 12.66 -3.22
N PHE A 81 8.23 11.34 -3.36
CA PHE A 81 8.98 10.66 -4.40
C PHE A 81 8.52 11.03 -5.80
N ARG A 82 7.22 11.25 -5.99
CA ARG A 82 6.67 11.76 -7.26
C ARG A 82 7.20 13.15 -7.58
N ARG A 83 7.19 14.07 -6.60
CA ARG A 83 7.66 15.45 -6.78
C ARG A 83 9.15 15.54 -7.10
N ILE A 84 9.96 14.63 -6.56
CA ILE A 84 11.42 14.57 -6.84
C ILE A 84 11.78 13.66 -8.03
N GLY A 85 10.79 13.13 -8.76
CA GLY A 85 11.01 12.36 -9.98
C GLY A 85 11.47 10.91 -9.77
N MET A 86 11.36 10.35 -8.57
CA MET A 86 11.68 8.94 -8.27
C MET A 86 10.53 7.98 -8.57
N VAL A 87 9.29 8.45 -8.44
CA VAL A 87 8.07 7.65 -8.62
C VAL A 87 7.18 8.32 -9.66
N GLN A 88 6.52 7.53 -10.49
CA GLN A 88 5.48 8.00 -11.40
C GLN A 88 4.12 7.52 -10.91
N LYS A 89 3.08 8.34 -11.12
CA LYS A 89 1.68 8.01 -10.85
C LYS A 89 0.87 8.13 -12.14
N LEU A 90 0.17 7.06 -12.48
CA LEU A 90 -0.82 7.02 -13.56
C LEU A 90 -2.22 7.09 -12.94
N LYS A 91 -3.09 7.93 -13.49
CA LYS A 91 -4.52 7.90 -13.19
C LYS A 91 -5.24 7.24 -14.35
N LEU A 92 -6.08 6.26 -14.04
CA LEU A 92 -6.88 5.50 -14.99
C LEU A 92 -8.35 5.68 -14.62
N SER A 93 -9.20 5.99 -15.59
CA SER A 93 -10.64 5.90 -15.39
C SER A 93 -11.09 4.47 -15.68
N ASN A 94 -11.83 3.86 -14.76
CA ASN A 94 -12.44 2.56 -15.01
C ASN A 94 -13.83 2.72 -15.66
N LYS A 95 -14.47 1.59 -16.03
CA LYS A 95 -15.84 1.58 -16.59
C LYS A 95 -16.93 2.12 -15.64
N TYR A 96 -16.59 2.32 -14.37
CA TYR A 96 -17.45 2.91 -13.34
C TYR A 96 -17.14 4.40 -13.14
N TYR A 97 -16.28 4.99 -13.97
CA TYR A 97 -15.79 6.37 -13.87
C TYR A 97 -15.06 6.67 -12.54
N ASP A 98 -14.57 5.65 -11.84
CA ASP A 98 -13.68 5.85 -10.71
C ASP A 98 -12.26 6.15 -11.20
N ASP A 99 -11.61 7.08 -10.52
CA ASP A 99 -10.17 7.32 -10.64
C ASP A 99 -9.40 6.21 -9.92
N VAL A 100 -8.78 5.32 -10.69
CA VAL A 100 -7.86 4.30 -10.20
C VAL A 100 -6.43 4.78 -10.40
N GLY A 101 -5.72 4.99 -9.29
CA GLY A 101 -4.28 5.27 -9.31
C GLY A 101 -3.45 4.02 -9.56
N ALA A 102 -2.31 4.18 -10.21
CA ALA A 102 -1.24 3.18 -10.23
C ALA A 102 0.12 3.87 -10.12
N TYR A 103 1.08 3.20 -9.49
CA TYR A 103 2.43 3.71 -9.27
C TYR A 103 3.48 2.83 -9.95
N ARG A 104 4.62 3.44 -10.27
CA ARG A 104 5.85 2.72 -10.64
C ARG A 104 7.08 3.53 -10.28
N LEU A 105 8.22 2.86 -10.17
CA LEU A 105 9.51 3.57 -10.13
C LEU A 105 9.78 4.28 -11.46
N HIS A 106 10.43 5.43 -11.39
CA HIS A 106 10.91 6.14 -12.56
C HIS A 106 12.12 5.41 -13.16
N ASN A 107 12.15 5.27 -14.49
CA ASN A 107 13.20 4.56 -15.24
C ASN A 107 14.62 5.14 -15.05
N GLY A 108 14.75 6.32 -14.46
CA GLY A 108 16.03 6.97 -14.16
C GLY A 108 16.74 6.44 -12.91
N ILE A 109 16.10 5.58 -12.10
CA ILE A 109 16.74 4.94 -10.95
C ILE A 109 17.54 3.75 -11.46
N SER A 110 18.80 4.00 -11.84
CA SER A 110 19.67 3.00 -12.46
C SER A 110 20.10 1.88 -11.50
N LYS A 111 20.15 2.14 -10.18
CA LYS A 111 20.45 1.14 -9.14
C LYS A 111 19.72 1.46 -7.85
N ILE A 112 18.77 0.61 -7.47
CA ILE A 112 18.04 0.72 -6.20
C ILE A 112 18.96 0.58 -4.99
N SER A 113 20.06 -0.18 -5.12
CA SER A 113 21.07 -0.42 -4.08
C SER A 113 21.86 0.83 -3.66
N VAL A 114 21.78 1.93 -4.42
CA VAL A 114 22.36 3.22 -4.02
C VAL A 114 21.42 3.98 -3.08
N LEU A 115 20.12 3.68 -3.12
CA LEU A 115 19.08 4.36 -2.36
C LEU A 115 18.62 3.56 -1.13
N VAL A 116 18.72 2.23 -1.21
CA VAL A 116 18.20 1.29 -0.22
C VAL A 116 19.36 0.43 0.28
N SER A 117 19.50 0.34 1.60
CA SER A 117 20.49 -0.52 2.26
C SER A 117 20.15 -2.01 2.11
N ASP A 118 21.17 -2.86 2.10
CA ASP A 118 21.01 -4.32 1.95
C ASP A 118 20.15 -4.93 3.08
N GLU A 119 20.24 -4.39 4.29
CA GLU A 119 19.41 -4.79 5.44
C GLU A 119 17.91 -4.57 5.16
N VAL A 120 17.55 -3.39 4.64
CA VAL A 120 16.16 -3.08 4.29
C VAL A 120 15.67 -3.92 3.10
N ILE A 121 16.55 -4.15 2.11
CA ILE A 121 16.26 -5.02 0.97
C ILE A 121 15.89 -6.42 1.47
N GLU A 122 16.74 -7.03 2.30
CA GLU A 122 16.54 -8.37 2.82
C GLU A 122 15.27 -8.47 3.69
N GLU A 123 15.04 -7.47 4.55
CA GLU A 123 13.85 -7.43 5.40
C GLU A 123 12.55 -7.40 4.58
N VAL A 124 12.48 -6.53 3.56
CA VAL A 124 11.30 -6.43 2.70
C VAL A 124 11.17 -7.69 1.83
N GLU A 125 12.24 -8.19 1.23
CA GLU A 125 12.26 -9.43 0.43
C GLU A 125 11.69 -10.61 1.21
N ASN A 126 12.20 -10.83 2.43
CA ASN A 126 11.76 -11.92 3.28
C ASN A 126 10.27 -11.83 3.62
N ALA A 127 9.73 -10.63 3.74
CA ALA A 127 8.31 -10.42 4.04
C ALA A 127 7.39 -10.59 2.82
N ILE A 128 7.85 -10.23 1.62
CA ILE A 128 7.03 -10.27 0.39
C ILE A 128 7.24 -11.54 -0.44
N THR A 129 8.24 -12.36 -0.14
CA THR A 129 8.53 -13.59 -0.88
C THR A 129 7.88 -14.80 -0.22
N CYS A 130 7.16 -15.58 -1.01
CA CYS A 130 6.51 -16.82 -0.57
C CYS A 130 6.51 -17.82 -1.72
N GLY A 131 6.83 -19.09 -1.46
CA GLY A 131 6.66 -20.16 -2.46
C GLY A 131 7.38 -19.92 -3.78
N GLY A 132 8.58 -19.31 -3.73
CA GLY A 132 9.43 -19.09 -4.91
C GLY A 132 9.17 -17.80 -5.70
N GLY A 133 8.39 -16.85 -5.17
CA GLY A 133 8.23 -15.53 -5.78
C GLY A 133 7.44 -14.55 -4.92
N TYR A 134 7.12 -13.39 -5.49
CA TYR A 134 6.42 -12.34 -4.75
C TYR A 134 4.95 -12.66 -4.50
N LEU A 135 4.47 -12.23 -3.33
CA LEU A 135 3.05 -12.22 -2.99
C LEU A 135 2.28 -11.40 -4.02
N THR A 136 1.06 -11.81 -4.31
CA THR A 136 0.14 -11.04 -5.16
C THR A 136 -1.10 -10.68 -4.37
N VAL A 137 -1.51 -9.41 -4.44
CA VAL A 137 -2.77 -8.99 -3.82
C VAL A 137 -3.92 -9.35 -4.75
N THR A 138 -4.93 -10.01 -4.19
CA THR A 138 -6.22 -10.24 -4.84
C THR A 138 -7.31 -9.63 -3.98
N ILE A 139 -8.12 -8.76 -4.56
CA ILE A 139 -9.30 -8.17 -3.93
C ILE A 139 -10.53 -8.87 -4.50
N THR A 140 -11.34 -9.46 -3.63
CA THR A 140 -12.56 -10.18 -4.02
C THR A 140 -13.78 -9.48 -3.47
N GLU A 141 -14.80 -9.34 -4.32
CA GLU A 141 -16.10 -8.78 -3.97
C GLU A 141 -17.09 -9.89 -3.62
N HIS A 142 -17.76 -9.74 -2.48
CA HIS A 142 -18.79 -10.67 -2.01
C HIS A 142 -20.06 -9.92 -1.64
N LYS A 143 -21.22 -10.51 -1.95
CA LYS A 143 -22.51 -10.03 -1.44
C LYS A 143 -22.80 -10.70 -0.11
N LYS A 144 -22.92 -9.91 0.97
CA LYS A 144 -23.36 -10.39 2.28
C LYS A 144 -24.67 -9.69 2.64
N LYS A 145 -25.77 -10.45 2.61
CA LYS A 145 -27.13 -9.91 2.72
C LYS A 145 -27.39 -8.86 1.62
N SER A 146 -27.56 -7.60 2.01
CA SER A 146 -27.82 -6.45 1.12
C SER A 146 -26.60 -5.53 0.93
N ARG A 147 -25.41 -5.91 1.42
CA ARG A 147 -24.19 -5.09 1.31
C ARG A 147 -23.11 -5.83 0.54
N THR A 148 -22.41 -5.07 -0.30
CA THR A 148 -21.15 -5.51 -0.89
C THR A 148 -20.05 -5.39 0.15
N VAL A 149 -19.25 -6.45 0.29
CA VAL A 149 -18.08 -6.52 1.15
C VAL A 149 -16.88 -6.87 0.28
N LEU A 150 -15.74 -6.22 0.53
CA LEU A 150 -14.47 -6.59 -0.08
C LEU A 150 -13.60 -7.34 0.91
N ASP A 151 -12.91 -8.35 0.41
CA ASP A 151 -11.86 -9.05 1.12
C ASP A 151 -10.56 -8.97 0.32
N ALA A 152 -9.46 -8.71 1.03
CA ALA A 152 -8.12 -8.71 0.46
C ALA A 152 -7.38 -9.98 0.86
N TYR A 153 -6.71 -10.59 -0.12
CA TYR A 153 -5.89 -11.79 0.07
C TYR A 153 -4.51 -11.57 -0.52
N LEU A 154 -3.50 -12.06 0.20
CA LEU A 154 -2.17 -12.29 -0.33
C LEU A 154 -2.12 -13.71 -0.88
N LYS A 155 -1.70 -13.86 -2.12
CA LYS A 155 -1.58 -15.14 -2.82
C LYS A 155 -0.11 -15.39 -3.16
N CYS A 156 0.40 -16.52 -2.69
CA CYS A 156 1.71 -17.03 -3.09
C CYS A 156 1.62 -17.69 -4.48
N PRO A 157 2.71 -17.71 -5.26
CA PRO A 157 2.78 -18.42 -6.55
C PRO A 157 2.39 -19.90 -6.47
N ASN A 158 2.72 -20.57 -5.36
CA ASN A 158 2.34 -21.98 -5.11
C ASN A 158 0.84 -22.20 -4.80
N GLY A 159 0.01 -21.15 -4.85
CA GLY A 159 -1.44 -21.22 -4.65
C GLY A 159 -1.91 -21.00 -3.21
N LYS A 160 -1.01 -20.94 -2.23
CA LYS A 160 -1.38 -20.59 -0.84
C LYS A 160 -1.98 -19.19 -0.79
N ARG A 161 -3.08 -19.01 -0.07
CA ARG A 161 -3.76 -17.73 0.11
C ARG A 161 -3.90 -17.39 1.60
N MET A 162 -3.67 -16.14 1.93
CA MET A 162 -3.78 -15.58 3.28
C MET A 162 -4.68 -14.34 3.23
N ARG A 163 -5.74 -14.33 4.04
CA ARG A 163 -6.62 -13.15 4.15
C ARG A 163 -5.90 -12.08 4.96
N ILE A 164 -5.96 -10.83 4.51
CA ILE A 164 -5.50 -9.67 5.28
C ILE A 164 -6.69 -8.81 5.66
N ASN A 165 -6.69 -8.30 6.89
CA ASN A 165 -7.79 -7.51 7.47
C ASN A 165 -7.78 -6.05 6.98
N PHE A 166 -7.47 -5.81 5.70
CA PHE A 166 -7.28 -4.49 5.09
C PHE A 166 -8.59 -3.68 5.01
N PHE A 167 -9.72 -4.34 4.76
CA PHE A 167 -11.06 -3.73 4.74
C PHE A 167 -11.83 -3.90 6.06
N ASP A 168 -11.26 -4.59 7.04
CA ASP A 168 -11.92 -4.84 8.33
C ASP A 168 -11.70 -3.67 9.29
N VAL A 169 -12.58 -2.67 9.16
CA VAL A 169 -12.65 -1.55 10.09
C VAL A 169 -13.63 -1.90 11.18
N LYS A 170 -13.10 -2.27 12.36
CA LYS A 170 -13.92 -2.45 13.55
C LYS A 170 -14.70 -1.17 13.82
N ARG A 171 -16.00 -1.31 14.10
CA ARG A 171 -16.77 -0.20 14.67
C ARG A 171 -16.18 0.11 16.04
N VAL A 172 -15.65 1.31 16.20
CA VAL A 172 -15.33 1.84 17.52
C VAL A 172 -16.63 2.40 18.07
N GLU A 173 -17.12 1.86 19.19
CA GLU A 173 -18.22 2.46 19.92
C GLU A 173 -17.69 3.74 20.58
N TYR A 174 -18.14 4.90 20.08
CA TYR A 174 -17.81 6.18 20.68
C TYR A 174 -18.99 6.64 21.55
N SER A 175 -18.79 6.74 22.86
CA SER A 175 -19.70 7.48 23.73
C SER A 175 -19.21 8.92 23.86
N SER A 176 -19.86 9.88 23.22
CA SER A 176 -19.65 11.30 23.55
C SER A 176 -20.31 11.60 24.89
N LYS A 177 -19.53 12.11 25.85
CA LYS A 177 -20.08 12.92 26.93
C LYS A 177 -20.08 14.37 26.46
N THR A 178 -21.23 15.02 26.50
CA THR A 178 -21.33 16.46 26.27
C THR A 178 -20.51 17.17 27.34
N TYR A 179 -19.45 17.85 26.93
CA TYR A 179 -18.72 18.75 27.82
C TYR A 179 -19.53 20.05 27.93
N LEU A 180 -20.19 20.23 29.07
CA LEU A 180 -20.74 21.52 29.47
C LEU A 180 -19.65 22.23 30.30
N PRO A 181 -18.99 23.28 29.79
CA PRO A 181 -18.15 24.12 30.63
C PRO A 181 -19.02 24.68 31.78
N GLY A 182 -18.43 24.73 32.98
CA GLY A 182 -19.10 24.92 34.28
C GLY A 182 -20.23 25.94 34.30
N GLY A 183 -21.29 25.58 35.04
CA GLY A 183 -22.58 26.24 35.10
C GLY A 183 -22.54 27.73 35.46
N LEU A 184 -23.58 28.41 34.98
CA LEU A 184 -24.06 29.72 35.41
C LEU A 184 -24.38 29.74 36.91
#